data_AF-A0A095A1G9-F1
#
_entry.id   AF-A0A095A1G9-F1
#
_cell.length_a   1.000
_cell.length_b   1.000
_cell.length_c   1.000
_cell.angle_alpha   90.00
_cell.angle_beta   90.00
_cell.angle_gamma   90.00
#
_symmetry.space_group_name_H-M   'P 1'
#
loop_
_entity.id
_entity.type
_entity.pdbx_description
1 polymer ?
#
loop_
_entity_poly.entity_id
_entity_poly.type
_entity_poly.pdbx_seq_one_letter_code
_entity_poly.pdbx_strand_id
1 'polypeptide(L)'
;VTGSNKGIGFSIVEKLLKLYRPTGEWDVCLTGDRISTNNLAARNIGLGQEAVKKLNNKGLDVKFHQLDITDRDSRKAFLTFVERNYPNGINVAVNNAGIAHKVANCLVSFGNQARSLVNTNFTSTVDFTEEFIPLLAENARSAEDGTYSEKGWPSNAYGVSKMGLTKASFIFGDMLKDDPRGVVINSVSLFCQYCDDSCLFLCTSY
;
A
#
# COMPACT_ATOMS: atom_id res chain seq x y z
N VAL A 1 2.65 1.44 4.56
CA VAL A 1 1.40 1.34 3.77
C VAL A 1 0.67 2.67 3.83
N THR A 2 0.41 3.34 2.71
CA THR A 2 -0.24 4.67 2.73
C THR A 2 -1.73 4.58 3.05
N GLY A 3 -2.31 5.54 3.78
CA GLY A 3 -3.76 5.62 4.05
C GLY A 3 -4.33 4.40 4.79
N SER A 4 -3.59 3.88 5.77
CA SER A 4 -3.84 2.59 6.43
C SER A 4 -4.46 2.69 7.82
N ASN A 5 -4.93 3.86 8.25
CA ASN A 5 -5.66 4.02 9.50
C ASN A 5 -7.08 3.39 9.50
N LYS A 6 -7.59 2.94 8.34
CA LYS A 6 -8.88 2.26 8.20
C LYS A 6 -8.93 1.39 6.93
N GLY A 7 -10.02 0.63 6.78
CA GLY A 7 -10.36 -0.07 5.54
C GLY A 7 -9.33 -1.09 5.07
N ILE A 8 -9.10 -1.13 3.76
CA ILE A 8 -8.19 -2.08 3.09
C ILE A 8 -6.75 -1.88 3.61
N GLY A 9 -6.26 -0.65 3.67
CA GLY A 9 -4.91 -0.36 4.15
C GLY A 9 -4.64 -0.86 5.57
N PHE A 10 -5.62 -0.71 6.48
CA PHE A 10 -5.52 -1.28 7.83
C PHE A 10 -5.40 -2.80 7.81
N SER A 11 -6.20 -3.46 6.98
CA SER A 11 -6.20 -4.92 6.85
C SER A 11 -4.89 -5.44 6.25
N ILE A 12 -4.31 -4.71 5.28
CA ILE A 12 -2.98 -5.00 4.73
C ILE A 12 -1.93 -4.92 5.84
N VAL A 13 -1.93 -3.85 6.63
CA VAL A 13 -1.00 -3.69 7.76
C VAL A 13 -1.15 -4.85 8.76
N GLU A 14 -2.38 -5.18 9.16
CA GLU A 14 -2.64 -6.30 10.08
C GLU A 14 -2.06 -7.63 9.56
N LYS A 15 -2.20 -7.89 8.25
CA LYS A 15 -1.69 -9.12 7.64
C LYS A 15 -0.18 -9.14 7.50
N LEU A 16 0.43 -8.03 7.08
CA LEU A 16 1.88 -7.92 7.01
C LEU A 16 2.49 -8.16 8.40
N LEU A 17 1.88 -7.62 9.45
CA LEU A 17 2.30 -7.87 10.82
C LEU A 17 2.17 -9.35 11.20
N LYS A 18 1.05 -10.02 10.88
CA LYS A 18 0.90 -11.46 11.17
C LYS A 18 1.91 -12.33 10.42
N LEU A 19 2.26 -11.96 9.19
CA LEU A 19 3.16 -12.73 8.34
C LEU A 19 4.63 -12.52 8.68
N TYR A 20 5.05 -11.27 8.88
CA TYR A 20 6.47 -10.91 8.94
C TYR A 20 6.94 -10.58 10.36
N ARG A 21 6.06 -10.14 11.25
CA ARG A 21 6.49 -9.79 12.61
C ARG A 21 7.06 -10.98 13.41
N PRO A 22 6.58 -12.24 13.27
CA PRO A 22 7.18 -13.36 13.99
C PRO A 22 8.68 -13.57 13.70
N THR A 23 9.20 -13.05 12.58
CA THR A 23 10.63 -13.13 12.26
C THR A 23 11.46 -12.08 13.01
N GLY A 24 10.83 -10.98 13.46
CA GLY A 24 11.50 -9.84 14.10
C GLY A 24 12.31 -8.97 13.14
N GLU A 25 12.34 -9.31 11.84
CA GLU A 25 13.17 -8.64 10.83
C GLU A 25 12.48 -7.44 10.17
N TRP A 26 11.15 -7.33 10.32
CA TRP A 26 10.34 -6.38 9.57
C TRP A 26 9.57 -5.42 10.49
N ASP A 27 9.84 -4.13 10.33
CA ASP A 27 8.95 -3.08 10.82
C ASP A 27 7.86 -2.78 9.79
N VAL A 28 6.60 -2.76 10.23
CA VAL A 28 5.46 -2.36 9.39
C VAL A 28 4.99 -0.97 9.84
N CYS A 29 5.04 -0.02 8.91
CA CYS A 29 4.59 1.35 9.14
C CYS A 29 3.15 1.56 8.64
N LEU A 30 2.25 1.85 9.59
CA LEU A 30 0.91 2.36 9.36
C LEU A 30 0.98 3.87 9.19
N THR A 31 0.30 4.40 8.17
CA THR A 31 0.22 5.84 7.95
C THR A 31 -1.22 6.32 7.81
N GLY A 32 -1.44 7.57 8.21
CA GLY A 32 -2.72 8.25 8.12
C GLY A 32 -2.54 9.71 7.78
N ASP A 33 -3.52 10.25 7.06
CA ASP A 33 -3.58 11.64 6.60
C ASP A 33 -3.62 12.62 7.81
N ARG A 34 -3.43 13.92 7.56
CA ARG A 34 -3.66 15.03 8.49
C ARG A 34 -5.09 15.58 8.43
N ILE A 35 -5.81 15.47 7.30
CA ILE A 35 -7.10 16.18 7.09
C ILE A 35 -8.13 15.37 6.29
N SER A 36 -9.33 15.13 6.85
CA SER A 36 -10.54 15.15 6.01
C SER A 36 -11.84 15.40 6.78
N THR A 37 -12.53 16.44 6.30
CA THR A 37 -13.92 16.88 6.53
C THR A 37 -14.26 17.71 7.78
N ASN A 38 -14.65 18.96 7.48
CA ASN A 38 -15.56 19.84 8.20
C ASN A 38 -15.26 20.08 9.70
N ASN A 39 -14.54 21.18 9.95
CA ASN A 39 -14.27 21.81 11.24
C ASN A 39 -13.29 21.07 12.18
N LEU A 40 -12.20 21.78 12.47
CA LEU A 40 -11.15 21.52 13.45
C LEU A 40 -10.02 20.56 13.00
N ALA A 41 -8.85 21.15 12.77
CA ALA A 41 -7.57 20.55 12.38
C ALA A 41 -6.94 19.57 13.42
N ALA A 42 -7.76 18.86 14.21
CA ALA A 42 -7.33 18.16 15.42
C ALA A 42 -7.68 16.65 15.47
N ARG A 43 -8.07 15.99 14.37
CA ARG A 43 -8.65 14.63 14.44
C ARG A 43 -8.00 13.50 13.64
N ASN A 44 -6.92 13.70 12.88
CA ASN A 44 -6.41 12.64 11.99
C ASN A 44 -5.22 11.81 12.57
N ILE A 45 -4.36 12.41 13.40
CA ILE A 45 -3.42 11.64 14.24
C ILE A 45 -4.19 10.70 15.18
N GLY A 46 -5.35 11.14 15.69
CA GLY A 46 -6.20 10.33 16.56
C GLY A 46 -6.65 9.02 15.90
N LEU A 47 -7.08 9.05 14.65
CA LEU A 47 -7.46 7.83 13.91
C LEU A 47 -6.27 6.88 13.70
N GLY A 48 -5.08 7.43 13.42
CA GLY A 48 -3.85 6.64 13.35
C GLY A 48 -3.54 5.97 14.68
N GLN A 49 -3.61 6.71 15.79
CA GLN A 49 -3.39 6.18 17.14
C GLN A 49 -4.44 5.15 17.54
N GLU A 50 -5.71 5.32 17.15
CA GLU A 50 -6.76 4.32 17.36
C GLU A 50 -6.47 3.03 16.57
N ALA A 51 -6.00 3.15 15.32
CA ALA A 51 -5.60 2.01 14.52
C ALA A 51 -4.42 1.26 15.17
N VAL A 52 -3.41 1.99 15.68
CA VAL A 52 -2.32 1.39 16.47
C VAL A 52 -2.85 0.65 17.70
N LYS A 53 -3.74 1.28 18.48
CA LYS A 53 -4.35 0.63 19.66
C LYS A 53 -5.10 -0.64 19.28
N LYS A 54 -5.86 -0.64 18.19
CA LYS A 54 -6.58 -1.83 17.69
C LYS A 54 -5.63 -2.98 17.34
N LEU A 55 -4.48 -2.68 16.73
CA LEU A 55 -3.47 -3.69 16.40
C LEU A 55 -2.73 -4.17 17.65
N ASN A 56 -2.34 -3.26 18.54
CA ASN A 56 -1.67 -3.59 19.80
C ASN A 56 -2.53 -4.49 20.70
N ASN A 57 -3.86 -4.26 20.75
CA ASN A 57 -4.79 -5.11 21.49
C ASN A 57 -4.88 -6.54 20.92
N LYS A 58 -4.48 -6.76 19.67
CA LYS A 58 -4.34 -8.08 19.03
C LYS A 58 -2.94 -8.67 19.22
N GLY A 59 -2.08 -8.03 20.02
CA GLY A 59 -0.69 -8.41 20.19
C GLY A 59 0.19 -8.07 18.98
N LEU A 60 -0.25 -7.16 18.09
CA LEU A 60 0.47 -6.72 16.89
C LEU A 60 1.00 -5.29 17.07
N ASP A 61 2.28 -5.14 17.43
CA ASP A 61 2.99 -3.86 17.49
C ASP A 61 3.22 -3.33 16.09
N VAL A 62 2.99 -2.05 15.92
CA VAL A 62 3.00 -1.37 14.63
C VAL A 62 3.60 0.02 14.81
N LYS A 63 4.43 0.44 13.87
CA LYS A 63 4.93 1.82 13.84
C LYS A 63 3.88 2.71 13.19
N PHE A 64 3.68 3.90 13.73
CA PHE A 64 2.83 4.91 13.13
C PHE A 64 3.61 6.16 12.75
N HIS A 65 3.38 6.65 11.54
CA HIS A 65 3.81 7.98 11.14
C HIS A 65 2.69 8.66 10.35
N GLN A 66 2.49 9.96 10.58
CA GLN A 66 1.55 10.75 9.80
C GLN A 66 2.06 10.89 8.35
N LEU A 67 1.18 10.68 7.37
CA LEU A 67 1.47 10.90 5.95
C LEU A 67 0.17 11.26 5.22
N ASP A 68 0.10 12.49 4.75
CA ASP A 68 -0.84 12.95 3.74
C ASP A 68 -0.07 13.04 2.42
N ILE A 69 -0.41 12.18 1.47
CA ILE A 69 0.29 12.15 0.18
C ILE A 69 0.04 13.41 -0.65
N THR A 70 -1.03 14.16 -0.37
CA THR A 70 -1.38 15.39 -1.08
C THR A 70 -0.63 16.62 -0.55
N ASP A 71 -0.04 16.51 0.65
CA ASP A 71 0.75 17.56 1.29
C ASP A 71 2.25 17.28 1.15
N ARG A 72 2.94 18.10 0.36
CA ARG A 72 4.38 17.98 0.11
C ARG A 72 5.23 18.03 1.38
N ASP A 73 4.87 18.85 2.36
CA ASP A 73 5.62 18.94 3.61
C ASP A 73 5.39 17.69 4.48
N SER A 74 4.17 17.13 4.44
CA SER A 74 3.88 15.84 5.07
C SER A 74 4.70 14.70 4.46
N ARG A 75 4.78 14.62 3.12
CA ARG A 75 5.64 13.65 2.42
C ARG A 75 7.09 13.80 2.82
N LYS A 76 7.63 15.03 2.75
CA LYS A 76 9.01 15.31 3.13
C LYS A 76 9.32 14.90 4.57
N ALA A 77 8.44 15.23 5.51
CA ALA A 77 8.61 14.86 6.91
C ALA A 77 8.64 13.33 7.11
N PHE A 78 7.76 12.60 6.41
CA PHE A 78 7.77 11.14 6.42
C PHE A 78 9.07 10.56 5.84
N LEU A 79 9.53 11.07 4.70
CA LEU A 79 10.76 10.58 4.06
C LEU A 79 12.00 10.86 4.93
N THR A 80 12.09 12.04 5.54
CA THR A 80 13.13 12.34 6.53
C THR A 80 13.07 11.40 7.76
N PHE A 81 11.87 11.03 8.21
CA PHE A 81 11.73 10.01 9.25
C PHE A 81 12.25 8.65 8.77
N VAL A 82 11.92 8.24 7.54
CA VAL A 82 12.39 6.98 6.96
C VAL A 82 13.91 6.95 6.87
N GLU A 83 14.52 7.98 6.28
CA GLU A 83 15.99 8.10 6.15
C GLU A 83 16.70 7.98 7.50
N ARG A 84 16.15 8.59 8.55
CA ARG A 84 16.77 8.60 9.88
C ARG A 84 16.65 7.28 10.63
N ASN A 85 15.56 6.54 10.44
CA ASN A 85 15.25 5.36 11.25
C ASN A 85 15.50 4.04 10.49
N TYR A 86 15.55 4.08 9.16
CA TYR A 86 15.69 2.90 8.29
C TYR A 86 16.79 3.16 7.24
N PRO A 87 18.08 3.10 7.63
CA PRO A 87 19.20 3.39 6.72
C PRO A 87 19.30 2.41 5.54
N ASN A 88 18.73 1.22 5.68
CA ASN A 88 18.66 0.20 4.62
C ASN A 88 17.50 0.44 3.63
N GLY A 89 16.72 1.50 3.83
CA GLY A 89 15.63 1.91 2.94
C GLY A 89 14.32 1.14 3.12
N ILE A 90 13.40 1.38 2.20
CA ILE A 90 12.05 0.81 2.15
C ILE A 90 12.08 -0.49 1.34
N ASN A 91 11.89 -1.63 2.00
CA ASN A 91 11.80 -2.92 1.30
C ASN A 91 10.50 -3.10 0.51
N VAL A 92 9.38 -2.61 1.07
CA VAL A 92 8.05 -2.72 0.46
C VAL A 92 7.26 -1.43 0.67
N ALA A 93 6.85 -0.80 -0.43
CA ALA A 93 5.90 0.32 -0.41
C ALA A 93 4.54 -0.15 -0.93
N VAL A 94 3.45 0.30 -0.28
CA VAL A 94 2.07 0.00 -0.70
C VAL A 94 1.34 1.33 -0.80
N ASN A 95 1.12 1.79 -2.04
CA ASN A 95 0.36 2.98 -2.39
C ASN A 95 -1.14 2.68 -2.32
N ASN A 96 -1.69 2.65 -1.10
CA ASN A 96 -3.09 2.32 -0.83
C ASN A 96 -3.98 3.57 -0.63
N ALA A 97 -3.41 4.72 -0.27
CA ALA A 97 -4.17 5.94 -0.03
C ALA A 97 -4.98 6.35 -1.27
N GLY A 98 -6.26 6.65 -1.07
CA GLY A 98 -7.15 7.11 -2.12
C GLY A 98 -8.50 7.54 -1.57
N ILE A 99 -9.19 8.39 -2.33
CA ILE A 99 -10.53 8.90 -2.02
C ILE A 99 -11.54 8.50 -3.10
N ALA A 100 -12.81 8.45 -2.71
CA ALA A 100 -13.94 8.27 -3.61
C ALA A 100 -15.09 9.19 -3.13
N HIS A 101 -15.71 9.92 -4.05
CA HIS A 101 -16.92 10.68 -3.75
C HIS A 101 -18.15 9.77 -3.92
N LYS A 102 -19.07 9.80 -2.96
CA LYS A 102 -20.37 9.16 -3.14
C LYS A 102 -21.20 10.03 -4.09
N VAL A 103 -21.70 9.42 -5.17
CA VAL A 103 -22.46 10.09 -6.25
C VAL A 103 -23.76 10.74 -5.72
N ALA A 104 -24.32 10.21 -4.63
CA ALA A 104 -25.51 10.76 -4.00
C ALA A 104 -25.16 12.00 -3.14
N ASN A 105 -25.69 13.16 -3.54
CA ASN A 105 -25.72 14.42 -2.78
C ASN A 105 -24.43 15.27 -2.72
N CYS A 106 -23.57 15.18 -3.73
CA CYS A 106 -22.41 16.08 -3.77
C CYS A 106 -22.80 17.48 -4.30
N LEU A 107 -22.83 18.48 -3.42
CA LEU A 107 -22.99 19.91 -3.77
C LEU A 107 -21.77 20.47 -4.53
N VAL A 108 -20.72 19.67 -4.70
CA VAL A 108 -19.47 20.04 -5.35
C VAL A 108 -19.59 19.77 -6.86
N SER A 109 -19.17 20.73 -7.68
CA SER A 109 -19.17 20.57 -9.14
C SER A 109 -18.35 19.36 -9.58
N PHE A 110 -18.74 18.74 -10.70
CA PHE A 110 -17.99 17.61 -11.27
C PHE A 110 -16.50 17.93 -11.46
N GLY A 111 -16.18 19.14 -11.97
CA GLY A 111 -14.79 19.56 -12.17
C GLY A 111 -13.97 19.59 -10.88
N ASN A 112 -14.57 20.00 -9.77
CA ASN A 112 -13.90 20.01 -8.46
C ASN A 112 -13.75 18.60 -7.89
N GLN A 113 -14.75 17.73 -8.07
CA GLN A 113 -14.65 16.32 -7.70
C GLN A 113 -13.55 15.61 -8.49
N ALA A 114 -13.54 15.77 -9.82
CA ALA A 114 -12.53 15.20 -10.70
C ALA A 114 -11.13 15.68 -10.34
N ARG A 115 -10.95 17.00 -10.09
CA ARG A 115 -9.67 17.56 -9.67
C ARG A 115 -9.18 16.96 -8.37
N SER A 116 -10.03 16.82 -7.36
CA SER A 116 -9.65 16.24 -6.06
C SER A 116 -9.30 14.75 -6.17
N LEU A 117 -10.08 13.98 -6.94
CA LEU A 117 -9.84 12.56 -7.21
C LEU A 117 -8.51 12.34 -7.95
N VAL A 118 -8.29 13.07 -9.05
CA VAL A 118 -7.05 12.98 -9.84
C VAL A 118 -5.86 13.42 -9.01
N ASN A 119 -5.98 14.50 -8.23
CA ASN A 119 -4.91 14.97 -7.37
C ASN A 119 -4.47 13.90 -6.37
N THR A 120 -5.42 13.27 -5.68
CA THR A 120 -5.10 12.31 -4.60
C THR A 120 -4.70 10.95 -5.15
N ASN A 121 -5.55 10.36 -6.00
CA ASN A 121 -5.43 8.96 -6.41
C ASN A 121 -4.38 8.76 -7.50
N PHE A 122 -3.98 9.83 -8.20
CA PHE A 122 -3.02 9.75 -9.29
C PHE A 122 -1.81 10.66 -9.03
N THR A 123 -1.95 11.97 -9.18
CA THR A 123 -0.79 12.90 -9.18
C THR A 123 0.02 12.80 -7.89
N SER A 124 -0.62 12.88 -6.73
CA SER A 124 0.06 12.79 -5.43
C SER A 124 0.67 11.42 -5.17
N THR A 125 0.08 10.37 -5.73
CA THR A 125 0.64 9.00 -5.64
C THR A 125 1.90 8.88 -6.50
N VAL A 126 1.90 9.46 -7.70
CA VAL A 126 3.08 9.54 -8.58
C VAL A 126 4.17 10.36 -7.89
N ASP A 127 3.89 11.60 -7.49
CA ASP A 127 4.85 12.48 -6.80
C ASP A 127 5.50 11.79 -5.60
N PHE A 128 4.70 11.19 -4.72
CA PHE A 128 5.23 10.50 -3.55
C PHE A 128 6.10 9.30 -3.93
N THR A 129 5.72 8.56 -4.98
CA THR A 129 6.51 7.42 -5.46
C THR A 129 7.85 7.87 -5.98
N GLU A 130 7.89 8.88 -6.84
CA GLU A 130 9.14 9.46 -7.34
C GLU A 130 10.03 9.97 -6.19
N GLU A 131 9.43 10.59 -5.17
CA GLU A 131 10.16 11.10 -4.01
C GLU A 131 10.75 9.97 -3.13
N PHE A 132 10.10 8.81 -3.00
CA PHE A 132 10.61 7.70 -2.17
C PHE A 132 11.46 6.67 -2.92
N ILE A 133 11.46 6.65 -4.26
CA ILE A 133 12.30 5.73 -5.07
C ILE A 133 13.76 5.71 -4.61
N PRO A 134 14.43 6.86 -4.37
CA PRO A 134 15.82 6.85 -3.89
C PRO A 134 15.99 6.14 -2.55
N LEU A 135 14.94 6.10 -1.72
CA LEU A 135 14.92 5.48 -0.40
C LEU A 135 14.51 4.01 -0.41
N LEU A 136 14.23 3.40 -1.56
CA LEU A 136 13.96 1.96 -1.63
C LEU A 136 15.16 1.15 -1.13
N ALA A 137 14.94 -0.06 -0.61
CA ALA A 137 16.04 -0.90 -0.18
C ALA A 137 16.91 -1.32 -1.39
N GLU A 138 18.15 -1.69 -1.14
CA GLU A 138 19.11 -2.05 -2.20
C GLU A 138 18.62 -3.21 -3.09
N ASN A 139 17.87 -4.16 -2.53
CA ASN A 139 17.23 -5.24 -3.27
C ASN A 139 16.04 -4.79 -4.13
N ALA A 140 15.39 -3.68 -3.76
CA ALA A 140 14.32 -3.10 -4.55
C ALA A 140 14.87 -2.22 -5.69
N ARG A 141 16.09 -1.68 -5.54
CA ARG A 141 16.81 -0.93 -6.58
C ARG A 141 17.67 -1.81 -7.51
N SER A 142 17.92 -3.06 -7.14
CA SER A 142 18.89 -3.91 -7.85
C SER A 142 18.55 -4.19 -9.31
N ALA A 143 17.28 -4.02 -9.70
CA ALA A 143 16.86 -4.11 -11.09
C ALA A 143 17.34 -2.89 -11.91
N GLU A 144 17.34 -1.70 -11.32
CA GLU A 144 17.73 -0.44 -11.97
C GLU A 144 19.26 -0.30 -12.07
N ASP A 145 19.99 -0.71 -11.04
CA ASP A 145 21.46 -0.63 -10.99
C ASP A 145 22.17 -1.84 -11.66
N GLY A 146 21.42 -2.85 -12.08
CA GLY A 146 21.93 -4.04 -12.77
C GLY A 146 22.48 -5.15 -11.86
N THR A 147 22.42 -5.01 -10.53
CA THR A 147 23.00 -5.96 -9.55
C THR A 147 22.06 -7.09 -9.12
N TYR A 148 20.84 -7.17 -9.69
CA TYR A 148 19.79 -8.09 -9.24
C TYR A 148 20.20 -9.57 -9.19
N SER A 149 21.00 -10.06 -10.15
CA SER A 149 21.40 -11.46 -10.22
C SER A 149 22.34 -11.87 -9.08
N GLU A 150 23.23 -10.96 -8.65
CA GLU A 150 24.14 -11.18 -7.52
C GLU A 150 23.38 -11.30 -6.20
N LYS A 151 22.21 -10.65 -6.12
CA LYS A 151 21.28 -10.67 -4.99
C LYS A 151 20.28 -11.84 -5.03
N GLY A 152 20.44 -12.76 -5.98
CA GLY A 152 19.60 -13.96 -6.11
C GLY A 152 18.26 -13.74 -6.82
N TRP A 153 18.04 -12.57 -7.43
CA TRP A 153 16.85 -12.35 -8.26
C TRP A 153 17.02 -12.97 -9.65
N PRO A 154 15.97 -13.61 -10.20
CA PRO A 154 16.01 -14.12 -11.57
C PRO A 154 15.99 -12.98 -12.60
N SER A 155 16.63 -13.18 -13.74
CA SER A 155 16.68 -12.21 -14.85
C SER A 155 15.37 -12.05 -15.63
N ASN A 156 14.37 -12.89 -15.35
CA ASN A 156 13.06 -12.78 -15.95
C ASN A 156 12.18 -11.77 -15.17
N ALA A 157 12.27 -10.49 -15.53
CA ALA A 157 11.48 -9.42 -14.91
C ALA A 157 9.96 -9.67 -14.98
N TYR A 158 9.47 -10.28 -16.07
CA TYR A 158 8.07 -10.69 -16.16
C TYR A 158 7.72 -11.71 -15.07
N GLY A 159 8.54 -12.75 -14.91
CA GLY A 159 8.39 -13.74 -13.85
C GLY A 159 8.37 -13.12 -12.45
N VAL A 160 9.31 -12.20 -12.18
CA VAL A 160 9.36 -11.45 -10.90
C VAL A 160 8.08 -10.64 -10.68
N SER A 161 7.56 -9.97 -11.72
CA SER A 161 6.30 -9.21 -11.63
C SER A 161 5.10 -10.11 -11.27
N LYS A 162 5.07 -11.35 -11.78
CA LYS A 162 4.01 -12.32 -11.48
C LYS A 162 4.17 -13.00 -10.13
N MET A 163 5.39 -13.14 -9.61
CA MET A 163 5.61 -13.60 -8.23
C MET A 163 4.95 -12.65 -7.22
N GLY A 164 5.10 -11.34 -7.40
CA GLY A 164 4.45 -10.32 -6.57
C GLY A 164 2.92 -10.41 -6.62
N LEU A 165 2.35 -10.48 -7.83
CA LEU A 165 0.90 -10.63 -8.05
C LEU A 165 0.33 -11.92 -7.43
N THR A 166 1.06 -13.03 -7.54
CA THR A 166 0.67 -14.31 -6.95
C THR A 166 0.61 -14.18 -5.42
N LYS A 167 1.64 -13.60 -4.80
CA LYS A 167 1.65 -13.39 -3.34
C LYS A 167 0.55 -12.44 -2.87
N ALA A 168 0.28 -11.37 -3.62
CA ALA A 168 -0.83 -10.47 -3.34
C ALA A 168 -2.19 -11.20 -3.39
N SER A 169 -2.37 -12.09 -4.36
CA SER A 169 -3.59 -12.90 -4.50
C SER A 169 -3.83 -13.81 -3.29
N PHE A 170 -2.78 -14.42 -2.72
CA PHE A 170 -2.90 -15.16 -1.45
C PHE A 170 -3.34 -14.27 -0.28
N ILE A 171 -2.77 -13.06 -0.17
CA ILE A 171 -3.12 -12.11 0.89
C ILE A 171 -4.59 -11.72 0.77
N PHE A 172 -5.04 -11.40 -0.44
CA PHE A 172 -6.43 -11.02 -0.74
C PHE A 172 -7.41 -12.19 -0.59
N GLY A 173 -7.04 -13.39 -1.01
CA GLY A 173 -7.83 -14.60 -0.79
C GLY A 173 -8.09 -14.83 0.70
N ASP A 174 -7.06 -14.75 1.55
CA ASP A 174 -7.23 -14.82 2.99
C ASP A 174 -7.98 -13.60 3.57
N MET A 175 -8.05 -12.45 2.86
CA MET A 175 -8.79 -11.25 3.35
C MET A 175 -10.28 -11.45 3.19
N LEU A 176 -10.69 -12.20 2.17
CA LEU A 176 -12.07 -12.40 1.78
C LEU A 176 -12.60 -13.79 2.10
N LYS A 177 -11.81 -14.67 2.70
CA LYS A 177 -12.20 -16.06 3.01
C LYS A 177 -13.50 -16.18 3.81
N ASP A 178 -13.78 -15.21 4.68
CA ASP A 178 -14.96 -15.15 5.54
C ASP A 178 -15.95 -14.06 5.06
N ASP A 179 -15.77 -13.51 3.85
CA ASP A 179 -16.67 -12.49 3.31
C ASP A 179 -18.06 -13.11 3.08
N PRO A 180 -19.14 -12.55 3.65
CA PRO A 180 -20.48 -13.12 3.57
C PRO A 180 -21.05 -13.16 2.14
N ARG A 181 -20.42 -12.46 1.20
CA ARG A 181 -20.76 -12.51 -0.23
C ARG A 181 -20.11 -13.68 -0.96
N GLY A 182 -19.30 -14.51 -0.28
CA GLY A 182 -18.64 -15.68 -0.87
C GLY A 182 -17.54 -15.33 -1.89
N VAL A 183 -16.87 -14.18 -1.73
CA VAL A 183 -15.86 -13.73 -2.70
C VAL A 183 -14.55 -14.50 -2.50
N VAL A 184 -14.10 -15.20 -3.54
CA VAL A 184 -12.80 -15.89 -3.55
C VAL A 184 -11.87 -15.18 -4.54
N ILE A 185 -10.64 -14.90 -4.11
CA ILE A 185 -9.59 -14.37 -4.97
C ILE A 185 -8.53 -15.45 -5.14
N ASN A 186 -8.26 -15.79 -6.40
CA ASN A 186 -7.19 -16.67 -6.82
C ASN A 186 -6.39 -16.02 -7.95
N SER A 187 -5.12 -16.36 -8.06
CA SER A 187 -4.32 -16.11 -9.26
C SER A 187 -4.27 -17.37 -10.10
N VAL A 188 -4.60 -17.27 -11.39
CA VAL A 188 -4.34 -18.33 -12.37
C VAL A 188 -3.19 -17.89 -13.26
N SER A 189 -2.26 -18.80 -13.53
CA SER A 189 -1.21 -18.58 -14.53
C SER A 189 -1.50 -19.50 -15.71
N LEU A 190 -1.70 -18.92 -16.89
CA LEU A 190 -1.85 -19.65 -18.14
C LEU A 190 -0.49 -19.60 -18.83
N PHE A 191 0.26 -20.69 -18.78
CA PHE A 191 1.42 -20.85 -19.67
C PHE A 191 0.90 -21.39 -21.01
N CYS A 192 0.60 -20.50 -21.95
CA CYS A 192 0.41 -20.88 -23.34
C CYS A 192 1.78 -20.88 -24.01
N GLN A 193 2.24 -22.02 -24.49
CA GLN A 193 3.52 -22.15 -25.21
C GLN A 193 3.49 -21.46 -26.60
N TYR A 194 2.39 -20.78 -26.96
CA TYR A 194 2.10 -20.27 -28.30
C TYR A 194 1.44 -18.88 -28.37
N CYS A 195 1.25 -18.15 -27.25
CA CYS A 195 0.71 -16.79 -27.31
C CYS A 195 1.41 -15.88 -26.30
N ASP A 196 1.92 -14.75 -26.81
CA ASP A 196 2.43 -13.65 -26.01
C ASP A 196 1.32 -13.05 -25.12
N ASP A 197 1.66 -12.88 -23.84
CA ASP A 197 1.04 -11.99 -22.86
C ASP A 197 -0.48 -12.06 -22.62
N SER A 198 -0.93 -12.89 -21.67
CA SER A 198 -2.07 -12.50 -20.81
C SER A 198 -2.09 -13.25 -19.47
N CYS A 199 -2.06 -12.52 -18.35
CA CYS A 199 -2.45 -13.05 -17.04
C CYS A 199 -3.83 -12.45 -16.75
N LEU A 200 -4.89 -13.26 -16.79
CA LEU A 200 -6.26 -12.81 -16.53
C LEU A 200 -6.57 -12.90 -15.03
N PHE A 201 -7.08 -11.81 -14.46
CA PHE A 201 -7.75 -11.84 -13.16
C PHE A 201 -9.16 -12.41 -13.36
N LEU A 202 -9.46 -13.55 -12.74
CA LEU A 202 -10.81 -14.09 -12.66
C LEU A 202 -11.32 -13.88 -11.23
N CYS A 203 -12.15 -12.85 -11.05
CA CYS A 203 -13.05 -12.78 -9.90
C CYS A 203 -14.29 -13.59 -10.25
N THR A 204 -14.54 -14.69 -9.54
CA THR A 204 -15.80 -15.43 -9.64
C THR A 204 -16.54 -15.33 -8.31
N SER A 205 -17.79 -14.86 -8.36
CA SER A 205 -18.78 -15.00 -7.28
C SER A 205 -19.56 -16.29 -7.49
N TYR A 206 -19.76 -17.07 -6.43
CA TYR A 206 -20.74 -18.17 -6.39
C TYR A 206 -22.00 -17.73 -5.65
#